data_AF-A0A3E0IET3-F1
#
_entry.id   AF-A0A3E0IET3-F1
#
_cell.length_a   1.000
_cell.length_b   1.000
_cell.length_c   1.000
_cell.angle_alpha   90.00
_cell.angle_beta   90.00
_cell.angle_gamma   90.00
#
_symmetry.space_group_name_H-M   'P 1'
#
loop_
_entity.id
_entity.type
_entity.pdbx_description
1 polymer ?
#
loop_
_entity_poly.entity_id
_entity_poly.type
_entity_poly.pdbx_seq_one_letter_code
_entity_poly.pdbx_strand_id
1 'polypeptide(L)' 'MATTEFGLKVRTELLKRNMTNKSLADMLGISGAYLSDILRGRRDATEQKERIKKLLEIKD' A
#
# COMPACT_ATOMS: atom_id res chain seq x y z
N MET A 1 6.15 -15.70 4.53
CA MET A 1 5.57 -14.37 4.82
C MET A 1 4.43 -14.15 3.84
N ALA A 2 3.17 -14.14 4.29
CA ALA A 2 2.03 -13.93 3.40
C ALA A 2 1.78 -12.43 3.23
N THR A 3 1.93 -11.93 2.01
CA THR A 3 1.39 -10.61 1.64
C THR A 3 -0.14 -10.76 1.60
N THR A 4 -0.87 -9.83 2.21
CA THR A 4 -2.34 -9.84 2.14
C THR A 4 -2.81 -9.66 0.70
N GLU A 5 -4.03 -10.08 0.37
CA GLU A 5 -4.63 -9.80 -0.95
C GLU A 5 -4.60 -8.29 -1.27
N PHE A 6 -4.86 -7.45 -0.27
CA PHE A 6 -4.68 -6.01 -0.36
C PHE A 6 -3.25 -5.62 -0.74
N GLY A 7 -2.26 -6.16 -0.03
CA GLY A 7 -0.84 -5.90 -0.32
C GLY A 7 -0.42 -6.35 -1.71
N LEU A 8 -1.01 -7.44 -2.24
CA LEU A 8 -0.79 -7.90 -3.60
C LEU A 8 -1.40 -6.94 -4.62
N LYS A 9 -2.67 -6.53 -4.44
CA LYS A 9 -3.34 -5.54 -5.29
C LYS A 9 -2.53 -4.24 -5.38
N VAL A 10 -2.07 -3.73 -4.24
CA VAL A 10 -1.25 -2.51 -4.16
C VAL A 10 0.06 -2.67 -4.94
N ARG A 11 0.81 -3.76 -4.73
CA ARG A 11 2.09 -3.99 -5.43
C ARG A 11 1.90 -4.13 -6.94
N THR A 12 0.85 -4.81 -7.38
CA THR A 12 0.51 -4.94 -8.80
C THR A 12 0.22 -3.58 -9.42
N GLU A 13 -0.54 -2.72 -8.73
CA GLU A 13 -0.86 -1.39 -9.23
C GLU A 13 0.36 -0.46 -9.27
N LEU A 14 1.20 -0.52 -8.24
CA LEU A 14 2.48 0.19 -8.25
C LEU A 14 3.36 -0.25 -9.43
N LEU A 15 3.42 -1.55 -9.72
CA LEU A 15 4.18 -2.07 -10.86
C LEU A 15 3.64 -1.54 -12.19
N LYS A 16 2.32 -1.54 -12.40
CA LYS A 16 1.70 -0.97 -13.60
C LYS A 16 2.02 0.51 -13.79
N ARG A 17 2.14 1.27 -12.70
CA ARG A 17 2.47 2.70 -12.69
C ARG A 17 3.97 2.99 -12.65
N ASN A 18 4.83 1.96 -12.71
CA ASN A 18 6.28 2.06 -12.55
C ASN A 18 6.70 2.81 -11.27
N MET A 19 5.95 2.59 -10.18
CA MET A 19 6.14 3.21 -8.87
C MET A 19 6.73 2.23 -7.87
N THR A 20 7.49 2.75 -6.92
CA THR A 20 8.05 1.94 -5.83
C THR A 20 7.23 2.07 -4.55
N ASN A 21 7.35 1.08 -3.65
CA ASN A 21 6.80 1.21 -2.29
C ASN A 21 7.34 2.44 -1.55
N LYS A 22 8.59 2.84 -1.83
CA LYS A 22 9.19 4.05 -1.26
C LYS A 22 8.42 5.29 -1.71
N SER A 23 8.21 5.43 -3.02
CA SER A 23 7.42 6.53 -3.60
C SER A 23 6.00 6.59 -3.02
N LEU A 24 5.35 5.45 -2.83
CA LEU A 24 4.03 5.39 -2.18
C LEU A 24 4.08 5.87 -0.73
N ALA A 25 5.08 5.43 0.03
CA ALA A 25 5.26 5.86 1.42
C ALA A 25 5.51 7.37 1.51
N ASP A 26 6.34 7.91 0.63
CA ASP A 26 6.67 9.34 0.55
C ASP A 26 5.40 10.17 0.23
N MET A 27 4.58 9.74 -0.74
CA MET A 27 3.30 10.42 -1.06
C MET A 27 2.29 10.38 0.09
N LEU A 28 2.28 9.30 0.88
CA LEU A 28 1.40 9.16 2.03
C LEU A 28 1.92 9.91 3.26
N GLY A 29 3.17 10.38 3.24
CA GLY A 29 3.84 11.01 4.37
C GLY A 29 4.15 10.04 5.51
N ILE A 30 4.41 8.77 5.20
CA ILE A 30 4.67 7.71 6.18
C ILE A 30 6.00 7.00 5.93
N SER A 31 6.50 6.26 6.93
CA SER A 31 7.69 5.43 6.74
C SER A 31 7.41 4.21 5.86
N GLY A 32 8.39 3.79 5.06
CA GLY A 32 8.30 2.57 4.25
C GLY A 32 8.15 1.29 5.09
N ALA A 33 8.66 1.28 6.32
CA ALA A 33 8.45 0.20 7.28
C ALA A 33 6.98 0.09 7.71
N TYR A 34 6.36 1.24 8.06
CA TYR A 34 4.95 1.30 8.40
C TYR A 34 4.05 0.89 7.22
N LEU A 35 4.34 1.37 6.01
CA LEU A 35 3.66 0.90 4.80
C LEU A 35 3.78 -0.61 4.64
N SER A 36 4.98 -1.17 4.81
CA SER A 36 5.21 -2.62 4.69
C SER A 36 4.42 -3.43 5.72
N ASP A 37 4.28 -2.94 6.95
CA ASP A 37 3.44 -3.56 7.97
C ASP A 37 1.95 -3.56 7.59
N ILE A 38 1.45 -2.47 7.01
CA ILE A 38 0.07 -2.37 6.49
C ILE A 38 -0.17 -3.39 5.39
N LEU A 39 0.71 -3.44 4.37
CA LEU A 39 0.57 -4.36 3.23
C LEU A 39 0.67 -5.84 3.65
N ARG A 40 1.36 -6.12 4.74
CA ARG A 40 1.48 -7.46 5.34
C ARG A 40 0.34 -7.79 6.32
N GLY A 41 -0.62 -6.88 6.53
CA GLY A 41 -1.74 -7.11 7.44
C GLY A 41 -1.35 -7.13 8.92
N ARG A 42 -0.16 -6.62 9.28
CA ARG A 42 0.27 -6.51 10.67
C ARG A 42 -0.41 -5.37 11.42
N ARG A 43 -1.11 -4.50 10.69
CA ARG A 43 -1.91 -3.39 11.22
C ARG A 43 -3.19 -3.29 10.41
N ASP A 44 -4.32 -3.03 11.08
CA ASP A 44 -5.58 -2.78 10.41
C ASP A 44 -5.54 -1.50 9.59
N ALA A 45 -5.00 -0.42 10.19
CA ALA A 45 -4.68 0.86 9.55
C ALA A 45 -5.73 1.30 8.51
N THR A 46 -7.00 1.24 8.88
CA THR A 46 -8.16 1.40 8.00
C THR A 46 -8.09 2.71 7.21
N GLU A 47 -7.73 3.80 7.89
CA GLU A 47 -7.53 5.10 7.26
C GLU A 47 -6.43 5.10 6.18
N GLN A 48 -5.30 4.44 6.45
CA GLN A 48 -4.19 4.37 5.49
C GLN A 48 -4.52 3.46 4.31
N LYS A 49 -5.25 2.36 4.54
CA LYS A 49 -5.75 1.51 3.44
C LYS A 49 -6.70 2.29 2.54
N GLU A 50 -7.60 3.10 3.11
CA GLU A 50 -8.47 4.00 2.34
C GLU A 50 -7.68 5.06 1.56
N ARG A 51 -6.67 5.68 2.17
CA ARG A 51 -5.77 6.62 1.47
C ARG A 51 -5.04 5.94 0.31
N ILE A 52 -4.53 4.72 0.51
CA ILE A 52 -3.86 3.94 -0.55
C ILE A 52 -4.83 3.60 -1.67
N LYS A 53 -6.06 3.13 -1.36
CA LYS A 53 -7.10 2.84 -2.36
C LYS A 53 -7.43 4.06 -3.20
N LYS A 54 -7.61 5.22 -2.55
CA LYS A 54 -7.90 6.49 -3.25
C LYS A 54 -6.74 6.92 -4.15
N LEU A 55 -5.50 6.83 -3.65
CA LEU A 55 -4.32 7.28 -4.39
C LEU A 55 -4.00 6.38 -5.59
N LEU A 56 -4.21 5.07 -5.44
CA LEU A 56 -3.95 4.08 -6.49
C LEU A 56 -5.20 3.69 -7.29
N GLU A 57 -6.34 4.34 -7.02
CA GLU A 57 -7.64 4.08 -7.65
C GLU A 57 -8.04 2.59 -7.66
N ILE A 58 -7.68 1.87 -6.59
CA ILE A 58 -7.98 0.46 -6.43
C ILE A 58 -9.46 0.31 -6.05
N LYS A 59 -10.24 -0.35 -6.91
CA LYS A 59 -11.62 -0.76 -6.63
C LYS A 59 -11.60 -2.10 -5.86
N ASP A 60 -12.53 -2.25 -4.91
CA ASP A 60 -12.68 -3.48 -4.11
C ASP A 60 -12.99 -4.71 -4.98
#